data_AF-A0AAW2RP52-F1
#
_entry.id   AF-A0AAW2RP52-F1
#
_cell.length_a   1.000
_cell.length_b   1.000
_cell.length_c   1.000
_cell.angle_alpha   90.00
_cell.angle_beta   90.00
_cell.angle_gamma   90.00
#
_symmetry.space_group_name_H-M   'P 1'
#
loop_
_entity.id
_entity.type
_entity.pdbx_description
1 polymer ?
#
loop_
_entity_poly.entity_id
_entity_poly.type
_entity_poly.pdbx_seq_one_letter_code
_entity_poly.pdbx_strand_id
1 'polypeptide(L)'
;MADEKDAFYVVRKGDTVGVYKSISDLQSVLRSSAEGTMNDSAIPAVTNALEGIEGITDLKVRVLEGIASVELRKQTTVQATGVASNLVETIQGSGFKLQTLNLSFQDDEDFS
;
A
#
# COMPACT_ATOMS: atom_id res chain seq x y z
N MET A 1 -1.26 -39.46 2.69
CA MET A 1 -1.83 -38.16 2.28
C MET A 1 -2.36 -37.55 3.56
N ALA A 2 -1.59 -36.66 4.17
CA ALA A 2 -1.91 -36.13 5.49
C ALA A 2 -2.91 -34.99 5.35
N ASP A 3 -4.05 -35.13 6.03
CA ASP A 3 -5.03 -34.09 6.32
C ASP A 3 -4.39 -32.72 6.51
N GLU A 4 -4.58 -31.84 5.52
CA GLU A 4 -4.55 -30.41 5.75
C GLU A 4 -5.73 -30.14 6.70
N LYS A 5 -5.44 -30.00 8.00
CA LYS A 5 -6.48 -29.64 8.96
C LYS A 5 -7.14 -28.36 8.47
N ASP A 6 -8.46 -28.39 8.28
CA ASP A 6 -9.35 -27.23 8.11
C ASP A 6 -9.08 -26.22 9.25
N ALA A 7 -8.05 -25.39 9.09
CA ALA A 7 -7.63 -24.38 10.05
C ALA A 7 -8.21 -23.06 9.58
N PHE A 8 -9.19 -22.55 10.32
CA PHE A 8 -9.77 -21.24 10.05
C PHE A 8 -9.11 -20.19 10.94
N TYR A 9 -8.83 -19.02 10.36
CA TYR A 9 -8.27 -17.87 11.05
C TYR A 9 -9.41 -16.95 11.48
N VAL A 10 -9.50 -16.68 12.78
CA VAL A 10 -10.49 -15.75 13.33
C VAL A 10 -9.82 -14.42 13.61
N VAL A 11 -10.24 -13.36 12.91
CA VAL A 11 -9.72 -12.00 13.09
C VAL A 11 -10.80 -11.13 13.71
N ARG A 12 -10.44 -10.40 14.76
CA ARG A 12 -11.32 -9.44 15.43
C ARG A 12 -10.82 -8.01 15.18
N LYS A 13 -11.64 -7.19 14.55
CA LYS A 13 -11.41 -5.74 14.37
C LYS A 13 -12.56 -4.99 15.04
N GLY A 14 -12.32 -4.49 16.26
CA GLY A 14 -13.37 -3.89 17.09
C GLY A 14 -14.45 -4.90 17.48
N ASP A 15 -15.70 -4.65 17.06
CA ASP A 15 -16.85 -5.52 17.31
C ASP A 15 -17.11 -6.54 16.18
N THR A 16 -16.39 -6.43 15.06
CA THR A 16 -16.52 -7.35 13.92
C THR A 16 -15.60 -8.56 14.07
N VAL A 17 -16.14 -9.75 13.81
CA VAL A 17 -15.41 -11.04 13.79
C VAL A 17 -15.48 -11.63 12.39
N GLY A 18 -14.33 -11.78 11.74
CA GLY A 18 -14.19 -12.44 10.44
C GLY A 18 -13.56 -13.83 10.59
N VAL A 19 -14.06 -14.80 9.83
CA VAL A 19 -13.53 -16.18 9.77
C VAL A 19 -13.00 -16.44 8.37
N TYR A 20 -11.71 -16.74 8.25
CA TYR A 20 -11.01 -16.89 6.98
C TYR A 20 -10.47 -18.32 6.84
N LYS A 21 -10.52 -18.85 5.62
CA LYS A 21 -10.02 -20.20 5.31
C LYS A 21 -8.51 -20.24 5.22
N SER A 22 -7.90 -19.15 4.78
CA SER A 22 -6.46 -18.96 4.75
C SER A 22 -6.10 -17.59 5.29
N ILE A 23 -4.95 -17.47 5.95
CA ILE A 23 -4.43 -16.15 6.35
C ILE A 23 -4.12 -15.27 5.12
N SER A 24 -3.90 -15.90 3.96
CA SER A 24 -3.80 -15.24 2.66
C SER A 24 -5.10 -14.59 2.18
N ASP A 25 -6.26 -15.01 2.70
CA ASP A 25 -7.54 -14.35 2.40
C ASP A 25 -7.70 -13.01 3.14
N LEU A 26 -6.81 -12.67 4.07
CA LEU A 26 -6.77 -11.37 4.76
C LEU A 26 -6.02 -10.30 3.95
N GLN A 27 -6.03 -10.41 2.62
CA GLN A 27 -5.47 -9.37 1.77
C GLN A 27 -6.35 -8.13 1.86
N SER A 28 -5.76 -7.01 2.25
CA SER A 28 -6.39 -5.68 2.17
C SER A 28 -5.61 -4.86 1.16
N VAL A 29 -6.33 -4.06 0.37
CA VAL A 29 -5.72 -3.14 -0.58
C VAL A 29 -5.52 -1.81 0.12
N LEU A 30 -4.25 -1.47 0.40
CA LEU A 30 -3.88 -0.16 0.92
C LEU A 30 -3.72 0.80 -0.25
N ARG A 31 -4.62 1.77 -0.37
CA ARG A 31 -4.41 2.92 -1.23
C ARG A 31 -3.56 3.94 -0.51
N SER A 32 -2.43 4.30 -1.12
CA SER A 32 -1.51 5.30 -0.59
C SER A 32 -1.44 6.45 -1.58
N SER A 33 -1.59 7.67 -1.08
CA SER A 33 -1.30 8.88 -1.85
C SER A 33 -0.36 9.77 -1.06
N ALA A 34 0.73 10.17 -1.68
CA ALA A 34 1.70 11.09 -1.11
C ALA A 34 1.74 12.35 -1.96
N GLU A 35 1.73 13.49 -1.29
CA GLU A 35 1.85 14.81 -1.88
C GLU A 35 3.09 15.50 -1.30
N GLY A 36 3.76 16.27 -2.14
CA GLY A 36 5.02 16.88 -1.78
C GLY A 36 5.62 17.69 -2.91
N THR A 37 6.94 17.76 -2.91
CA THR A 37 7.70 18.45 -3.96
C THR A 37 8.84 17.57 -4.45
N MET A 38 9.09 17.57 -5.75
CA MET A 38 10.26 16.93 -6.35
C MET A 38 10.55 17.58 -7.71
N ASN A 39 11.76 17.39 -8.22
CA ASN A 39 12.10 17.79 -9.58
C ASN A 39 11.57 16.77 -10.59
N ASP A 40 11.19 17.20 -11.79
CA ASP A 40 10.76 16.31 -12.87
C ASP A 40 11.79 15.22 -13.19
N SER A 41 13.09 15.53 -13.06
CA SER A 41 14.18 14.56 -13.22
C SER A 41 14.17 13.42 -12.19
N ALA A 42 13.46 13.59 -11.07
CA ALA A 42 13.31 12.57 -10.03
C ALA A 42 12.12 11.63 -10.28
N ILE A 43 11.19 11.97 -11.18
CA ILE A 43 10.05 11.12 -11.58
C ILE A 43 10.50 9.68 -11.91
N PRO A 44 11.47 9.45 -12.81
CA PRO A 44 11.87 8.09 -13.16
C PRO A 44 12.50 7.33 -11.97
N ALA A 45 13.26 8.02 -11.11
CA ALA A 45 13.84 7.39 -9.93
C ALA A 45 12.77 6.94 -8.93
N VAL A 46 11.81 7.82 -8.62
CA VAL A 46 10.68 7.52 -7.72
C VAL A 46 9.80 6.42 -8.30
N THR A 47 9.51 6.47 -9.60
CA THR A 47 8.68 5.48 -10.29
C THR A 47 9.32 4.10 -10.23
N ASN A 48 10.59 3.98 -10.64
CA ASN A 48 11.32 2.70 -10.60
C ASN A 48 11.46 2.15 -9.19
N ALA A 49 11.70 3.01 -8.19
CA ALA A 49 11.83 2.58 -6.81
C ALA A 49 10.52 1.99 -6.26
N LEU A 50 9.36 2.55 -6.66
CA LEU A 50 8.05 2.05 -6.26
C LEU A 50 7.62 0.82 -7.06
N GLU A 51 7.88 0.77 -8.38
CA GLU A 51 7.60 -0.41 -9.20
C GLU A 51 8.42 -1.63 -8.76
N GLY A 52 9.59 -1.42 -8.17
CA GLY A 52 10.41 -2.48 -7.58
C GLY A 52 9.84 -3.09 -6.28
N ILE A 53 8.78 -2.50 -5.70
CA ILE A 53 8.15 -3.02 -4.48
C ILE A 53 7.07 -4.04 -4.84
N GLU A 54 7.21 -5.24 -4.30
CA GLU A 54 6.20 -6.29 -4.46
C GLU A 54 4.82 -5.85 -3.95
N GLY A 55 3.79 -6.16 -4.74
CA GLY A 55 2.39 -5.89 -4.42
C GLY A 55 1.94 -4.46 -4.74
N ILE A 56 2.80 -3.59 -5.29
CA ILE A 56 2.39 -2.28 -5.79
C ILE A 56 1.70 -2.41 -7.16
N THR A 57 0.56 -1.73 -7.26
CA THR A 57 -0.29 -1.65 -8.46
C THR A 57 -0.84 -0.24 -8.59
N ASP A 58 -1.41 0.11 -9.74
CA ASP A 58 -2.03 1.43 -9.98
C ASP A 58 -1.11 2.63 -9.69
N LEU A 59 0.20 2.48 -9.87
CA LEU A 59 1.18 3.54 -9.62
C LEU A 59 1.00 4.72 -10.59
N LYS A 60 0.88 5.92 -10.03
CA LYS A 60 0.82 7.19 -10.76
C LYS A 60 1.72 8.19 -10.09
N VAL A 61 2.75 8.62 -10.80
CA VAL A 61 3.67 9.66 -10.34
C VAL A 61 3.54 10.84 -11.29
N ARG A 62 3.28 12.03 -10.77
CA ARG A 62 3.13 13.26 -11.56
C ARG A 62 3.62 14.48 -10.78
N VAL A 63 4.04 15.49 -11.53
CA VAL A 63 4.32 16.82 -10.99
C VAL A 63 3.44 17.81 -11.76
N LEU A 64 2.61 18.56 -11.04
CA LEU A 64 1.73 19.58 -11.60
C LEU A 64 1.93 20.88 -10.83
N GLU A 65 2.29 21.95 -11.55
CA GLU A 65 2.49 23.29 -10.96
C GLU A 65 3.45 23.31 -9.77
N GLY A 66 4.48 22.44 -9.78
CA GLY A 66 5.46 22.31 -8.70
C GLY A 66 5.04 21.41 -7.54
N ILE A 67 3.83 20.85 -7.58
CA ILE A 67 3.33 19.88 -6.61
C ILE A 67 3.54 18.48 -7.17
N ALA A 68 4.29 17.67 -6.44
CA ALA A 68 4.52 16.28 -6.77
C ALA A 68 3.48 15.41 -6.07
N SER A 69 2.85 14.52 -6.83
CA SER A 69 1.85 13.59 -6.34
C SER A 69 2.22 12.17 -6.76
N VAL A 70 2.19 11.27 -5.79
CA VAL A 70 2.35 9.82 -5.97
C VAL A 70 1.07 9.17 -5.48
N GLU A 71 0.46 8.34 -6.31
CA GLU A 71 -0.69 7.53 -5.94
C GLU A 71 -0.40 6.08 -6.30
N LEU A 72 -0.69 5.15 -5.40
CA LEU A 72 -0.48 3.73 -5.62
C LEU A 72 -1.43 2.89 -4.78
N ARG A 73 -1.62 1.65 -5.19
CA ARG A 73 -2.28 0.61 -4.40
C ARG A 73 -1.25 -0.43 -4.01
N LYS A 74 -1.34 -0.94 -2.79
CA LYS A 74 -0.47 -2.01 -2.32
C LYS A 74 -1.28 -3.11 -1.66
N GLN A 75 -1.15 -4.32 -2.17
CA GLN A 75 -1.72 -5.49 -1.51
C GLN A 75 -0.92 -5.82 -0.24
N THR A 76 -1.59 -5.98 0.89
CA THR A 76 -0.95 -6.22 2.19
C THR A 76 -1.82 -7.09 3.09
N THR A 77 -1.21 -7.86 3.99
CA THR A 77 -1.87 -8.83 4.89
C THR A 77 -2.09 -8.28 6.30
N VAL A 78 -2.34 -6.97 6.44
CA VAL A 78 -2.69 -6.29 7.71
C VAL A 78 -1.52 -6.14 8.71
N GLN A 79 -0.52 -5.33 8.34
CA GLN A 79 0.32 -4.55 9.28
C GLN A 79 0.63 -3.18 8.66
N ALA A 80 -0.32 -2.25 8.79
CA ALA A 80 -0.32 -0.94 8.15
C ALA A 80 0.95 -0.09 8.39
N THR A 81 1.49 -0.15 9.59
CA THR A 81 2.57 0.74 10.04
C THR A 81 3.90 0.46 9.34
N GLY A 82 4.27 -0.82 9.18
CA GLY A 82 5.52 -1.19 8.50
C GLY A 82 5.47 -0.96 6.99
N VAL A 83 4.28 -1.00 6.39
CA VAL A 83 4.10 -0.73 4.97
C VAL A 83 4.23 0.76 4.66
N ALA A 84 3.65 1.61 5.51
CA ALA A 84 3.71 3.06 5.34
C ALA A 84 5.14 3.59 5.50
N SER A 85 5.90 3.13 6.51
CA SER A 85 7.27 3.57 6.73
C SER A 85 8.17 3.27 5.54
N ASN A 86 8.10 2.04 5.01
CA ASN A 86 8.91 1.63 3.87
C ASN A 86 8.60 2.46 2.61
N LEU A 87 7.32 2.78 2.37
CA LEU A 87 6.91 3.65 1.26
C LEU A 87 7.51 5.05 1.40
N VAL A 88 7.44 5.65 2.59
CA VAL A 88 8.00 6.98 2.87
C VAL A 88 9.51 6.99 2.67
N GLU A 89 10.22 6.01 3.22
CA GLU A 89 11.66 5.87 3.07
C GLU A 89 12.06 5.72 1.60
N THR A 90 11.31 4.92 0.84
CA THR A 90 11.58 4.70 -0.59
C THR A 90 11.42 5.98 -1.42
N ILE A 91 10.30 6.70 -1.26
CA ILE A 91 10.07 7.93 -2.03
C ILE A 91 11.03 9.04 -1.61
N GLN A 92 11.31 9.19 -0.32
CA GLN A 92 12.25 10.21 0.17
C GLN A 92 13.69 9.92 -0.25
N GLY A 93 14.12 8.66 -0.21
CA GLY A 93 15.42 8.23 -0.72
C GLY A 93 15.59 8.45 -2.22
N SER A 94 14.48 8.53 -2.96
CA SER A 94 14.45 8.76 -4.41
C SER A 94 14.35 10.24 -4.80
N GLY A 95 14.37 11.15 -3.82
CA GLY A 95 14.32 12.61 -4.04
C GLY A 95 12.94 13.25 -3.93
N PHE A 96 11.93 12.51 -3.47
CA PHE A 96 10.60 13.05 -3.16
C PHE A 96 10.58 13.72 -1.78
N LYS A 97 10.26 15.01 -1.71
CA LYS A 97 10.07 15.70 -0.42
C LYS A 97 8.62 15.62 -0.01
N LEU A 98 8.32 14.62 0.81
CA LEU A 98 6.98 14.40 1.37
C LEU A 98 6.50 15.59 2.19
N GLN A 99 5.27 16.03 1.94
CA GLN A 99 4.55 17.03 2.74
C GLN A 99 3.30 16.43 3.37
N THR A 100 2.61 15.55 2.65
CA THR A 100 1.37 14.92 3.12
C THR A 100 1.33 13.48 2.64
N LEU A 101 0.91 12.57 3.52
CA LEU A 101 0.69 11.15 3.22
C LEU A 101 -0.71 10.79 3.67
N ASN A 102 -1.55 10.37 2.72
CA ASN A 102 -2.86 9.83 3.00
C ASN A 102 -2.85 8.32 2.73
N LEU A 103 -3.38 7.57 3.68
CA LEU A 103 -3.50 6.13 3.64
C LEU A 103 -4.96 5.77 3.83
N SER A 104 -5.54 5.05 2.88
CA SER A 104 -6.88 4.50 2.99
C SER A 104 -6.87 3.02 2.70
N PHE A 105 -7.58 2.26 3.53
CA PHE A 105 -7.77 0.83 3.32
C PHE A 105 -9.05 0.66 2.51
N GLN A 106 -8.95 -0.02 1.38
CA GLN A 106 -10.09 -0.66 0.75
C GLN A 106 -10.21 -2.04 1.39
N ASP A 107 -11.20 -2.16 2.29
CA ASP A 107 -11.70 -3.46 2.72
C ASP A 107 -12.52 -4.04 1.53
N ASP A 108 -12.39 -5.34 1.25
CA ASP A 108 -13.05 -6.02 0.12
C ASP A 108 -14.60 -5.94 0.11
N GLU A 109 -15.23 -5.27 1.08
CA GLU A 109 -16.68 -5.01 1.12
C GLU A 109 -17.17 -4.03 0.04
N ASP A 110 -16.28 -3.35 -0.70
CA ASP A 110 -16.64 -2.51 -1.87
C ASP A 110 -16.75 -3.29 -3.20
N PHE A 111 -16.47 -4.60 -3.21
CA PHE A 111 -16.69 -5.47 -4.36
C PHE A 111 -18.06 -6.17 -4.27
N SER A 112 -19.17 -5.41 -4.28
CA SER A 112 -20.52 -5.99 -4.41
C SER A 112 -20.85 -6.36 -5.85
#